data_AF-A0A7L7L0X8-F1
#
_entry.id   AF-A0A7L7L0X8-F1
#
_cell.length_a   1.000
_cell.length_b   1.000
_cell.length_c   1.000
_cell.angle_alpha   90.00
_cell.angle_beta   90.00
_cell.angle_gamma   90.00
#
_symmetry.space_group_name_H-M   'P 1'
#
loop_
_entity.id
_entity.type
_entity.pdbx_description
1 polymer ?
#
loop_
_entity_poly.entity_id
_entity_poly.type
_entity_poly.pdbx_seq_one_letter_code
_entity_poly.pdbx_strand_id
1 'polypeptide(L)' 'MDNKISVVIRTYNEEKHIGEVLESLQKQTYKNYEIVIVDSGSTDGTVEILKKFDTKLVFIEKKNLIIAMQVTSV' A
#
# COMPACT_ATOMS: atom_id res chain seq x y z
N MET A 1 16.51 -18.98 4.30
CA MET A 1 16.13 -17.79 5.09
C MET A 1 14.92 -17.19 4.43
N ASP A 2 13.73 -17.37 5.02
CA ASP A 2 12.50 -16.77 4.52
C ASP A 2 12.34 -15.36 5.07
N ASN A 3 12.94 -14.39 4.38
CA ASN A 3 12.90 -12.98 4.77
C ASN A 3 11.54 -12.38 4.42
N LYS A 4 10.65 -12.22 5.39
CA LYS A 4 9.35 -11.57 5.17
C LYS A 4 9.54 -10.13 4.67
N ILE A 5 8.93 -9.80 3.53
CA ILE A 5 9.01 -8.46 2.93
C ILE A 5 7.76 -7.65 3.29
N SER A 6 7.92 -6.35 3.56
CA SER A 6 6.80 -5.42 3.66
C SER A 6 6.82 -4.47 2.47
N VAL A 7 5.75 -4.49 1.67
CA VAL A 7 5.55 -3.58 0.53
C VAL A 7 4.69 -2.42 1.02
N VAL A 8 5.29 -1.24 1.17
CA VAL A 8 4.60 -0.03 1.60
C VAL A 8 4.27 0.83 0.38
N ILE A 9 2.99 1.11 0.16
CA ILE A 9 2.50 1.90 -0.99
C ILE A 9 1.77 3.12 -0.46
N ARG A 10 2.16 4.30 -0.93
CA ARG A 10 1.44 5.54 -0.64
C ARG A 10 0.39 5.81 -1.70
N THR A 11 -0.78 6.27 -1.26
CA THR A 11 -1.88 6.62 -2.17
C THR A 11 -2.49 7.99 -1.83
N TYR A 12 -2.90 8.70 -2.87
CA TYR A 12 -3.78 9.86 -2.80
C TYR A 12 -4.43 10.04 -4.18
N ASN A 13 -5.71 9.75 -4.29
CA ASN A 13 -6.46 9.77 -5.53
C ASN A 13 -5.85 8.96 -6.68
N GLU A 14 -5.59 7.67 -6.41
CA GLU A 14 -4.95 6.71 -7.31
C GLU A 14 -5.94 5.67 -7.90
N GLU A 15 -7.23 6.00 -8.00
CA GLU A 15 -8.26 5.05 -8.46
C GLU A 15 -7.94 4.40 -9.82
N LYS A 16 -7.18 5.10 -10.66
CA LYS A 16 -6.81 4.67 -12.01
C LYS A 16 -5.70 3.61 -12.04
N HIS A 17 -4.85 3.55 -11.02
CA HIS A 17 -3.61 2.77 -11.06
C HIS A 17 -3.49 1.77 -9.92
N ILE A 18 -4.06 2.07 -8.75
CA ILE A 18 -3.85 1.25 -7.55
C ILE A 18 -4.31 -0.21 -7.74
N GLY A 19 -5.38 -0.43 -8.52
CA GLY A 19 -5.85 -1.77 -8.85
C GLY A 19 -4.82 -2.59 -9.64
N GLU A 20 -4.23 -2.01 -10.69
CA GLU A 20 -3.22 -2.68 -11.52
C GLU A 20 -1.96 -3.03 -10.70
N VAL A 21 -1.53 -2.12 -9.83
CA VAL A 21 -0.38 -2.36 -8.93
C VAL A 21 -0.65 -3.54 -8.01
N LEU A 22 -1.83 -3.60 -7.39
CA LEU A 22 -2.18 -4.68 -6.46
C LEU A 22 -2.35 -6.02 -7.18
N GLU A 23 -2.94 -6.03 -8.38
CA GLU A 23 -3.00 -7.23 -9.23
C GLU A 23 -1.60 -7.74 -9.62
N SER A 24 -0.68 -6.82 -9.96
CA SER A 24 0.70 -7.14 -10.28
C SER A 24 1.45 -7.76 -9.09
N LEU A 25 1.21 -7.22 -7.88
CA LEU A 25 1.75 -7.78 -6.64
C LEU A 25 1.21 -9.20 -6.38
N GLN A 26 -0.10 -9.42 -6.53
CA GLN A 26 -0.69 -10.75 -6.37
C GLN A 26 -0.09 -11.79 -7.34
N LYS A 27 0.36 -11.37 -8.53
CA LYS A 27 1.00 -12.23 -9.54
C LYS A 27 2.48 -12.51 -9.28
N GLN A 28 3.12 -11.87 -8.29
CA GLN A 28 4.54 -12.10 -7.98
C GLN A 28 4.82 -13.56 -7.59
N THR A 29 5.99 -14.07 -7.97
CA THR A 29 6.42 -15.44 -7.66
C THR A 29 6.80 -15.60 -6.18
N TYR A 30 7.34 -14.55 -5.57
CA TYR A 30 7.59 -14.48 -4.13
C TYR A 30 6.28 -14.21 -3.37
N LYS A 31 5.94 -15.00 -2.36
CA LYS A 31 4.65 -14.92 -1.63
C LYS A 31 4.75 -14.51 -0.17
N ASN A 32 5.94 -14.51 0.43
CA ASN A 32 6.11 -14.20 1.85
C ASN A 32 6.26 -12.69 2.07
N TYR A 33 5.22 -11.93 1.74
CA TYR A 33 5.20 -10.48 1.93
C TYR A 33 3.82 -9.98 2.40
N GLU A 34 3.80 -8.78 2.98
CA GLU A 34 2.57 -8.05 3.31
C GLU A 34 2.50 -6.72 2.55
N ILE A 35 1.29 -6.22 2.32
CA ILE A 35 1.05 -4.93 1.66
C ILE A 35 0.48 -3.96 2.69
N VAL A 36 1.15 -2.83 2.87
CA VAL A 36 0.70 -1.72 3.72
C VAL A 36 0.42 -0.53 2.83
N ILE A 37 -0.82 -0.05 2.85
CA ILE A 37 -1.24 1.12 2.11
C ILE A 37 -1.32 2.30 3.07
N VAL A 38 -0.68 3.41 2.70
CA VAL A 38 -0.70 4.65 3.44
C VAL A 38 -1.44 5.70 2.62
N ASP A 39 -2.72 5.88 2.94
CA ASP A 39 -3.61 6.79 2.22
C ASP A 39 -3.66 8.17 2.88
N SER A 40 -3.54 9.23 2.08
CA SER A 40 -3.49 10.62 2.56
C SER A 40 -4.84 11.34 2.51
N GLY A 41 -5.95 10.60 2.61
CA GLY A 41 -7.32 11.13 2.53
C GLY A 41 -7.81 11.23 1.09
N SER A 42 -7.71 10.12 0.33
CA SER A 42 -8.28 10.04 -1.01
C SER A 42 -9.78 10.31 -1.00
N THR A 43 -10.24 11.04 -2.01
CA THR A 43 -11.65 11.46 -2.19
C THR A 43 -12.27 10.86 -3.45
N ASP A 44 -11.51 10.07 -4.20
CA ASP A 44 -11.95 9.33 -5.37
C ASP A 44 -12.20 7.84 -5.01
N GLY A 45 -12.34 6.96 -6.01
CA GLY A 45 -12.58 5.53 -5.81
C GLY A 45 -11.41 4.71 -5.24
N THR A 46 -10.30 5.34 -4.84
CA THR A 46 -9.09 4.64 -4.37
C THR A 46 -9.39 3.69 -3.21
N VAL A 47 -10.07 4.19 -2.17
CA VAL A 47 -10.30 3.42 -0.93
C VAL A 47 -11.25 2.24 -1.18
N GLU A 48 -12.24 2.41 -2.05
CA GLU A 48 -13.17 1.38 -2.49
C GLU A 48 -12.46 0.27 -3.24
N ILE A 49 -11.46 0.60 -4.06
CA ILE A 49 -10.62 -0.37 -4.74
C ILE A 49 -9.76 -1.12 -3.72
N LEU A 50 -9.08 -0.41 -2.80
CA LEU A 50 -8.22 -1.00 -1.78
C LEU A 50 -8.93 -2.05 -0.91
N LYS A 51 -10.20 -1.82 -0.57
CA LYS A 51 -11.05 -2.75 0.21
C LYS A 51 -11.27 -4.11 -0.47
N LYS A 52 -11.03 -4.22 -1.78
CA LYS A 52 -11.16 -5.48 -2.53
C LYS A 52 -9.93 -6.38 -2.43
N PHE A 53 -8.83 -5.88 -1.86
CA PHE A 53 -7.56 -6.58 -1.75
C PHE A 53 -7.18 -6.79 -0.28
N ASP A 54 -6.40 -7.85 -0.01
CA ASP A 54 -5.84 -8.12 1.31
C ASP A 54 -4.66 -7.17 1.58
N THR A 55 -4.98 -5.98 2.11
CA THR A 55 -4.02 -4.92 2.40
C THR A 55 -4.28 -4.31 3.77
N LYS A 56 -3.21 -3.86 4.43
CA LYS A 56 -3.32 -3.06 5.66
C LYS A 56 -3.43 -1.59 5.31
N LEU A 57 -4.62 -1.01 5.42
CA LEU A 57 -4.86 0.40 5.13
C LEU A 57 -4.63 1.28 6.37
N VAL A 58 -3.73 2.25 6.24
CA VAL A 58 -3.41 3.28 7.23
C VAL A 58 -3.74 4.64 6.66
N PHE A 59 -4.52 5.44 7.37
CA PHE A 59 -4.81 6.82 6.98
C PHE A 59 -3.84 7.78 7.67
N ILE A 60 -3.28 8.71 6.90
CA ILE A 60 -2.46 9.81 7.41
C ILE A 60 -3.03 11.14 6.95
N GLU A 61 -2.85 12.18 7.77
CA GLU A 61 -3.13 13.53 7.31
C GLU A 61 -2.14 13.93 6.22
N LYS A 62 -2.63 14.68 5.22
CA LYS A 62 -1.85 15.19 4.08
C LYS A 62 -0.60 15.99 4.51
N LYS A 63 -0.56 16.51 5.75
CA LYS A 63 0.58 17.23 6.33
C LYS A 63 1.71 16.34 6.83
N ASN A 64 1.47 15.04 7.06
CA ASN A 64 2.44 14.10 7.63
C ASN A 64 3.29 13.38 6.57
N LEU A 65 3.66 14.09 5.49
CA LEU A 65 4.32 13.56 4.27
C LEU A 65 5.65 12.83 4.51
N ILE A 66 6.29 13.00 5.67
CA ILE A 66 7.67 12.57 5.94
C ILE A 66 7.78 11.13 6.49
N ILE A 67 6.71 10.51 6.97
CA ILE A 67 6.82 9.30 7.82
C ILE A 67 7.04 7.99 7.05
N ALA A 68 6.76 7.91 5.74
CA ALA A 68 6.75 6.63 5.03
C ALA A 68 8.13 6.06 4.62
N MET A 69 9.24 6.79 4.83
CA MET A 69 10.56 6.42 4.30
C MET A 69 11.54 5.77 5.31
N GLN A 70 11.18 5.64 6.59
CA GLN A 70 12.01 4.89 7.54
C GLN A 70 11.54 3.45 7.65
N VAL A 71 12.03 2.61 6.73
CA VAL A 71 12.09 1.16 6.96
C VAL A 71 13.15 0.92 8.01
N THR A 72 12.75 0.80 9.28
CA THR A 72 13.65 0.32 10.33
C THR A 72 13.65 -1.20 10.28
N SER A 73 14.65 -1.77 9.63
CA SER A 73 15.04 -3.15 9.89
C SER A 73 15.65 -3.19 11.28
N VAL A 74 14.99 -3.88 12.21
CA VAL A 74 15.63 -4.47 13.39
C VAL A 74 15.89 -5.94 13.12
#